data_AF-R7HYA3-F1
#
_entry.id   AF-R7HYA3-F1
#
_cell.length_a   1.000
_cell.length_b   1.000
_cell.length_c   1.000
_cell.angle_alpha   90.00
_cell.angle_beta   90.00
_cell.angle_gamma   90.00
#
_symmetry.space_group_name_H-M   'P 1'
#
loop_
_entity.id
_entity.type
_entity.pdbx_description
1 polymer ?
#
loop_
_entity_poly.entity_id
_entity_poly.type
_entity_poly.pdbx_seq_one_letter_code
_entity_poly.pdbx_strand_id
1 'polypeptide(L)'
;MLEQAGGCSEKTVKIISGGPMMGMALYDIDVPVMKTSSALLCLTKDEVAEYEPTACIRCGRCVSVCPSKLVPQKMLAYAEKFDNDSFVQINGMECYECGSCTYVCPAKRRLTQSFKQTRRSVMDSRRK
;
A
#
# COMPACT_ATOMS: atom_id res chain seq x y z
N MET A 1 -15.54 -9.58 18.96
CA MET A 1 -14.17 -10.14 18.83
C MET A 1 -13.14 -9.28 19.57
N LEU A 2 -13.10 -7.95 19.36
CA LEU A 2 -12.16 -7.09 20.10
C LEU A 2 -12.34 -7.12 21.62
N GLU A 3 -13.58 -7.04 22.12
CA GLU A 3 -13.84 -7.15 23.57
C GLU A 3 -13.42 -8.51 24.14
N GLN A 4 -13.58 -9.59 23.37
CA GLN A 4 -13.11 -10.93 23.75
C GLN A 4 -11.58 -11.07 23.74
N ALA A 5 -10.88 -10.22 22.98
CA ALA A 5 -9.43 -10.19 22.92
C ALA A 5 -8.78 -9.25 23.95
N GLY A 6 -9.58 -8.65 24.86
CA GLY A 6 -9.11 -7.69 25.86
C GLY A 6 -9.17 -6.23 25.42
N GLY A 7 -9.85 -5.92 24.32
CA GLY A 7 -10.03 -4.56 23.80
C GLY A 7 -8.82 -4.03 23.04
N CYS A 8 -8.99 -2.89 22.35
CA CYS A 8 -7.85 -2.09 21.90
C CYS A 8 -7.38 -1.18 23.06
N SER A 9 -6.10 -0.82 23.08
CA SER A 9 -5.59 0.20 24.02
C SER A 9 -6.31 1.54 23.80
N GLU A 10 -6.55 2.31 24.86
CA GLU A 10 -7.26 3.61 24.82
C GLU A 10 -6.62 4.65 23.87
N LYS A 11 -5.35 4.45 23.50
CA LYS A 11 -4.62 5.30 22.54
C LYS A 11 -4.58 4.74 21.12
N THR A 12 -5.46 3.81 20.77
CA THR A 12 -5.48 3.23 19.41
C THR A 12 -5.99 4.25 18.41
N VAL A 13 -5.14 4.62 17.46
CA VAL A 13 -5.44 5.62 16.42
C VAL A 13 -5.84 4.96 15.11
N LYS A 14 -5.44 3.71 14.89
CA LYS A 14 -5.71 2.97 13.67
C LYS A 14 -5.87 1.49 13.91
N ILE A 15 -6.89 0.91 13.28
CA ILE A 15 -7.15 -0.53 13.30
C ILE A 15 -6.92 -1.05 11.89
N ILE A 16 -6.08 -2.08 11.77
CA ILE A 16 -5.79 -2.74 10.49
C ILE A 16 -6.28 -4.19 10.56
N SER A 17 -7.13 -4.58 9.63
CA SER A 17 -7.49 -5.99 9.41
C SER A 17 -6.44 -6.64 8.52
N GLY A 18 -5.62 -7.51 9.12
CA GLY A 18 -4.48 -8.21 8.51
C GLY A 18 -3.13 -7.81 9.11
N GLY A 19 -2.05 -8.10 8.38
CA GLY A 19 -0.68 -7.80 8.82
C GLY A 19 -0.25 -6.34 8.57
N PRO A 20 0.86 -5.88 9.15
CA PRO A 20 1.30 -4.48 9.08
C PRO A 20 1.59 -3.97 7.65
N MET A 21 1.88 -4.88 6.72
CA MET A 21 2.27 -4.54 5.34
C MET A 21 1.15 -4.73 4.31
N MET A 22 0.23 -5.67 4.55
CA MET A 22 -0.83 -6.06 3.60
C MET A 22 -2.24 -5.93 4.14
N GLY A 23 -2.39 -5.63 5.43
CA GLY A 23 -3.68 -5.44 6.04
C GLY A 23 -4.38 -4.18 5.53
N MET A 24 -5.69 -4.17 5.67
CA MET A 24 -6.55 -3.06 5.26
C MET A 24 -6.94 -2.25 6.48
N ALA A 25 -6.72 -0.94 6.44
CA ALA A 25 -7.17 -0.06 7.51
C ALA A 25 -8.70 -0.08 7.56
N LEU A 26 -9.26 -0.41 8.73
CA LEU A 26 -10.68 -0.33 9.01
C LEU A 26 -11.01 1.09 9.48
N TYR A 27 -12.05 1.66 8.91
CA TYR A 27 -12.58 2.96 9.33
C TYR A 27 -13.49 2.82 10.55
N ASP A 28 -14.18 1.69 10.64
CA ASP A 28 -15.16 1.40 11.69
C ASP A 28 -14.87 0.03 12.31
N ILE A 29 -15.28 -0.13 13.56
CA ILE A 29 -15.10 -1.36 14.34
C ILE A 29 -16.31 -2.30 14.21
N ASP A 30 -17.45 -1.79 13.73
CA ASP A 30 -18.68 -2.56 13.47
C ASP A 30 -18.66 -3.35 12.15
N VAL A 31 -17.47 -3.53 11.56
CA VAL A 31 -17.30 -4.32 10.34
C VAL A 31 -17.25 -5.82 10.69
N PRO A 32 -18.06 -6.68 10.04
CA PRO A 32 -18.06 -8.11 10.34
C PRO A 32 -16.70 -8.75 10.03
N VAL A 33 -16.26 -9.65 10.91
CA VAL A 33 -15.02 -10.41 10.74
C VAL A 33 -15.21 -11.37 9.56
N MET A 34 -14.48 -11.12 8.47
CA MET A 34 -14.52 -11.99 7.30
C MET A 34 -13.49 -13.12 7.42
N LYS A 35 -13.64 -14.20 6.65
CA LYS A 35 -12.67 -15.32 6.62
C LYS A 35 -11.24 -14.88 6.27
N THR A 36 -11.09 -13.72 5.65
CA THR A 36 -9.81 -13.07 5.31
C THR A 36 -9.23 -12.19 6.44
N SER A 37 -9.99 -11.95 7.51
CA SER A 37 -9.56 -11.18 8.68
C SER A 37 -8.81 -12.10 9.65
N SER A 38 -7.58 -12.45 9.31
CA SER A 38 -6.73 -13.35 10.10
C SER A 38 -6.12 -12.69 11.34
N ALA A 39 -6.00 -11.36 11.35
CA ALA A 39 -5.49 -10.59 12.48
C ALA A 39 -6.13 -9.20 12.52
N LEU A 40 -6.25 -8.62 13.71
CA LEU A 40 -6.59 -7.21 13.92
C LEU A 40 -5.40 -6.55 14.62
N LEU A 41 -4.77 -5.60 13.95
CA LEU A 41 -3.65 -4.83 14.48
C LEU A 41 -4.15 -3.45 14.94
N CYS A 42 -4.24 -3.25 16.25
CA CYS A 42 -4.49 -1.95 16.86
C CYS A 42 -3.16 -1.19 16.96
N LEU A 43 -2.96 -0.15 16.16
CA LEU A 43 -1.78 0.72 16.22
C LEU A 43 -2.06 1.96 17.07
N THR A 44 -1.18 2.23 18.03
CA THR A 44 -1.24 3.41 18.91
C THR A 44 -0.59 4.66 18.33
N LYS A 45 0.08 4.53 17.17
CA LYS A 45 0.62 5.62 16.37
C LYS A 45 0.35 5.34 14.90
N ASP A 46 -0.08 6.35 14.15
CA ASP A 46 -0.20 6.26 12.71
C ASP A 46 1.07 6.84 12.05
N GLU A 47 2.11 6.01 11.96
CA GLU A 47 3.37 6.36 11.28
C GLU A 47 3.18 6.65 9.77
N VAL A 48 2.00 6.38 9.20
CA VAL A 48 1.69 6.66 7.78
C VAL A 48 0.99 8.01 7.61
N ALA A 49 0.28 8.48 8.65
CA ALA A 49 -0.34 9.79 8.73
C ALA A 49 0.63 10.86 9.26
N GLU A 50 1.57 10.48 10.13
CA GLU A 50 2.58 11.41 10.68
C GLU A 50 3.62 11.88 9.65
N TYR A 51 3.85 11.10 8.57
CA TYR A 51 4.82 11.46 7.54
C TYR A 51 4.12 11.79 6.22
N GLU A 52 4.06 13.07 5.88
CA GLU A 52 3.59 13.51 4.57
C GLU A 52 4.59 13.13 3.47
N PRO A 53 4.11 12.56 2.36
CA PRO A 53 4.97 12.16 1.26
C PRO A 53 5.61 13.38 0.61
N THR A 54 6.93 13.38 0.51
CA THR A 54 7.68 14.46 -0.16
C THR A 54 8.03 14.08 -1.60
N ALA A 55 8.60 15.03 -2.35
CA ALA A 55 9.02 14.82 -3.73
C ALA A 55 10.13 13.76 -3.85
N CYS A 56 10.12 13.00 -4.95
CA CYS A 56 11.12 11.97 -5.18
C CYS A 56 12.51 12.59 -5.47
N ILE A 57 13.48 12.32 -4.61
CA ILE A 57 14.89 12.73 -4.77
C ILE A 57 15.72 11.80 -5.67
N ARG A 58 15.08 10.85 -6.38
CA ARG A 58 15.74 9.91 -7.31
C ARG A 58 16.91 9.10 -6.70
N CYS A 59 16.81 8.72 -5.42
CA CYS A 59 17.86 7.99 -4.71
C CYS A 59 18.08 6.52 -5.14
N GLY A 60 17.24 5.94 -6.02
CA GLY A 60 17.41 4.58 -6.55
C GLY A 60 17.08 3.42 -5.59
N ARG A 61 16.92 3.65 -4.28
CA ARG A 61 16.70 2.59 -3.26
C ARG A 61 15.52 1.67 -3.57
N CYS A 62 14.44 2.21 -4.15
CA CYS A 62 13.25 1.44 -4.49
C CYS A 62 13.50 0.38 -5.57
N VAL A 63 14.46 0.61 -6.47
CA VAL A 63 14.85 -0.36 -7.51
C VAL A 63 15.71 -1.47 -6.90
N SER A 64 16.66 -1.11 -6.02
CA SER A 64 17.58 -2.05 -5.39
C SER A 64 16.88 -3.11 -4.53
N VAL A 65 15.76 -2.76 -3.89
CA VAL A 65 15.00 -3.69 -3.02
C VAL A 65 13.86 -4.41 -3.73
N CYS A 66 13.60 -4.11 -5.01
CA CYS A 66 12.49 -4.70 -5.73
C CYS A 66 12.84 -6.15 -6.12
N PRO A 67 12.10 -7.16 -5.63
CA PRO A 67 12.38 -8.56 -5.97
C PRO A 67 12.18 -8.84 -7.47
N SER A 68 11.21 -8.16 -8.10
CA SER A 68 10.91 -8.25 -9.53
C SER A 68 11.81 -7.38 -10.41
N LYS A 69 12.79 -6.65 -9.83
CA LYS A 69 13.67 -5.70 -10.55
C LYS A 69 12.91 -4.67 -11.40
N LEU A 70 11.69 -4.30 -11.00
CA LEU A 70 10.93 -3.24 -11.64
C LEU A 70 11.54 -1.86 -11.34
N VAL A 71 11.03 -0.83 -12.00
CA VAL A 71 11.44 0.57 -11.79
C VAL A 71 10.29 1.36 -11.14
N PRO A 72 10.12 1.30 -9.80
CA PRO A 72 8.98 1.92 -9.11
C PRO A 72 8.88 3.42 -9.35
N GLN A 73 10.01 4.10 -9.54
CA GLN A 73 10.03 5.53 -9.82
C GLN A 73 9.32 5.88 -11.14
N LYS A 74 9.55 5.11 -12.21
CA LYS A 74 8.89 5.31 -13.51
C LYS A 74 7.44 4.88 -13.44
N MET A 75 7.17 3.73 -12.82
CA MET A 75 5.82 3.24 -12.57
C MET A 75 4.95 4.29 -11.88
N LEU A 76 5.49 4.97 -10.87
CA LEU A 76 4.75 6.00 -10.15
C LEU A 76 4.47 7.22 -11.02
N ALA A 77 5.43 7.64 -11.84
CA ALA A 77 5.23 8.75 -12.76
C ALA A 77 4.12 8.47 -13.80
N TYR A 78 4.01 7.23 -14.29
CA TYR A 78 2.91 6.82 -15.18
C TYR A 78 1.59 6.70 -14.42
N ALA A 79 1.62 6.13 -13.21
CA ALA A 79 0.45 6.04 -12.34
C ALA A 79 -0.15 7.42 -12.00
N GLU A 80 0.69 8.42 -11.69
CA GLU A 80 0.27 9.80 -11.42
C GLU A 80 -0.32 10.49 -12.65
N LYS A 81 0.07 10.09 -13.86
CA LYS A 81 -0.46 10.58 -15.13
C LYS A 81 -1.67 9.79 -15.64
N PHE A 82 -2.12 8.76 -14.91
CA PHE A 82 -3.15 7.82 -15.37
C PHE A 82 -2.81 7.15 -16.72
N ASP A 83 -1.51 7.04 -17.04
CA ASP A 83 -1.04 6.45 -18.28
C ASP A 83 -0.89 4.92 -18.11
N ASN A 84 -2.03 4.24 -18.23
CA ASN A 84 -2.16 2.80 -18.07
C ASN A 84 -1.39 2.02 -19.14
N ASP A 85 -1.30 2.54 -20.37
CA ASP A 85 -0.61 1.84 -21.46
C ASP A 85 0.91 1.81 -21.19
N SER A 86 1.51 2.98 -20.93
CA SER A 86 2.92 3.06 -20.57
C SER A 86 3.25 2.27 -19.32
N PHE A 87 2.34 2.21 -18.34
CA PHE A 87 2.52 1.38 -17.14
C PHE A 87 2.60 -0.12 -17.46
N VAL A 88 1.80 -0.60 -18.43
CA VAL A 88 1.86 -1.98 -18.91
C VAL A 88 3.14 -2.23 -19.71
N GLN A 89 3.55 -1.28 -20.57
CA GLN A 89 4.77 -1.38 -21.37
C GLN A 89 6.04 -1.60 -20.53
N ILE A 90 6.08 -1.04 -19.32
CA ILE A 90 7.23 -1.20 -18.40
C ILE A 90 7.08 -2.39 -17.44
N ASN A 91 6.22 -3.37 -17.77
CA ASN A 91 5.91 -4.53 -16.95
C ASN A 91 5.34 -4.20 -15.56
N GLY A 92 4.66 -3.06 -15.41
CA GLY A 92 4.08 -2.66 -14.12
C GLY A 92 3.04 -3.65 -13.57
N MET A 93 2.46 -4.48 -14.43
CA MET A 93 1.54 -5.56 -14.06
C MET A 93 2.22 -6.72 -13.32
N GLU A 94 3.54 -6.86 -13.37
CA GLU A 94 4.30 -7.90 -12.65
C GLU A 94 4.59 -7.53 -11.19
N CYS A 95 4.12 -6.37 -10.73
CA CYS A 95 4.28 -5.96 -9.33
C CYS A 95 3.44 -6.85 -8.39
N TYR A 96 4.11 -7.47 -7.41
CA TYR A 96 3.47 -8.28 -6.35
C TYR A 96 2.88 -7.45 -5.20
N GLU A 97 2.90 -6.12 -5.28
CA GLU A 97 2.33 -5.23 -4.26
C GLU A 97 2.92 -5.44 -2.85
N CYS A 98 4.18 -5.88 -2.78
CA CYS A 98 4.84 -6.32 -1.54
C CYS A 98 5.16 -5.22 -0.52
N GLY A 99 5.10 -3.93 -0.89
CA GLY A 99 5.35 -2.84 0.06
C GLY A 99 6.80 -2.40 0.24
N SER A 100 7.79 -3.20 -0.18
CA SER A 100 9.21 -2.93 0.09
C SER A 100 9.68 -1.56 -0.44
N CYS A 101 9.21 -1.16 -1.62
CA CYS A 101 9.57 0.11 -2.24
C CYS A 101 9.03 1.33 -1.45
N THR A 102 7.83 1.22 -0.87
CA THR A 102 7.23 2.26 -0.02
C THR A 102 7.99 2.38 1.30
N TYR A 103 8.33 1.24 1.90
CA TYR A 103 9.00 1.19 3.20
C TYR A 103 10.39 1.84 3.18
N VAL A 104 11.21 1.54 2.17
CA VAL A 104 12.58 2.05 2.07
C VAL A 104 12.68 3.47 1.49
N CYS A 105 11.57 4.03 1.02
CA CYS A 105 11.57 5.35 0.39
C CYS A 105 11.85 6.43 1.45
N PRO A 106 12.95 7.19 1.33
CA PRO A 106 13.24 8.28 2.27
C PRO A 106 12.19 9.40 2.19
N ALA A 107 11.55 9.56 1.04
CA ALA A 107 10.47 10.50 0.82
C ALA A 107 9.09 9.97 1.27
N LYS A 108 9.02 8.76 1.85
CA LYS A 108 7.80 8.10 2.34
C LYS A 108 6.63 8.10 1.32
N ARG A 109 6.95 8.07 0.02
CA ARG A 109 5.96 8.05 -1.05
C ARG A 109 5.14 6.76 -1.01
N ARG A 110 3.83 6.88 -1.19
CA ARG A 110 2.85 5.77 -1.15
C ARG A 110 2.81 4.95 -2.45
N LEU A 111 3.98 4.45 -2.87
CA LEU A 111 4.18 3.73 -4.14
C LEU A 111 3.21 2.54 -4.30
N THR A 112 3.10 1.71 -3.27
CA THR A 112 2.28 0.49 -3.33
C THR A 112 0.79 0.78 -3.53
N GLN A 113 0.28 1.86 -2.91
CA GLN A 113 -1.12 2.25 -3.05
C GLN A 113 -1.42 2.70 -4.48
N SER A 114 -0.53 3.51 -5.07
CA SER A 114 -0.66 3.94 -6.47
C SER A 114 -0.59 2.74 -7.42
N PHE A 115 0.32 1.79 -7.22
CA PHE A 115 0.42 0.60 -8.08
C PHE A 115 -0.82 -0.29 -8.00
N LYS A 116 -1.37 -0.48 -6.80
CA LYS A 116 -2.66 -1.16 -6.59
C LYS A 116 -3.78 -0.51 -7.41
N GLN A 117 -3.86 0.82 -7.35
CA GLN A 117 -4.87 1.58 -8.08
C GLN A 117 -4.69 1.47 -9.60
N THR A 118 -3.46 1.65 -10.11
CA THR A 118 -3.18 1.55 -11.55
C THR A 118 -3.41 0.14 -12.08
N ARG A 119 -2.97 -0.92 -11.37
CA ARG A 119 -3.27 -2.31 -11.78
C ARG A 119 -4.78 -2.56 -11.85
N ARG A 120 -5.55 -2.06 -10.88
CA ARG A 120 -7.01 -2.16 -10.90
C ARG A 120 -7.62 -1.40 -12.09
N SER A 121 -7.13 -0.20 -12.38
CA SER A 121 -7.57 0.60 -13.53
C SER A 121 -7.28 -0.12 -14.86
N VAL A 122 -6.08 -0.67 -15.03
CA VAL A 122 -5.71 -1.47 -16.21
C VAL A 122 -6.62 -2.69 -16.36
N MET A 123 -6.91 -3.41 -15.27
CA MET A 123 -7.80 -4.58 -15.30
C MET A 123 -9.25 -4.21 -15.65
N ASP A 124 -9.73 -3.05 -15.19
CA ASP A 124 -11.06 -2.54 -15.51
C ASP A 124 -11.17 -2.13 -16.99
N SER A 125 -10.16 -1.42 -17.52
CA SER A 125 -10.10 -1.04 -18.94
C SER A 125 -10.09 -2.24 -19.89
N ARG A 126 -9.57 -3.40 -19.47
CA ARG A 126 -9.57 -4.65 -20.27
C ARG A 126 -10.89 -5.41 -20.26
N ARG A 127 -11.82 -5.05 -19.37
CA ARG A 127 -13.15 -5.70 -19.25
C ARG A 127 -14.22 -5.03 -20.11
N LYS A 128 -13.92 -3.88 -20.70
CA LYS A 128 -14.76 -3.17 -21.68
C LYS A 128 -14.36 -3.61 -23.08
#